data_AF-B4MQV2-F1
#
_entry.id   AF-B4MQV2-F1
#
_cell.length_a   1.000
_cell.length_b   1.000
_cell.length_c   1.000
_cell.angle_alpha   90.00
_cell.angle_beta   90.00
_cell.angle_gamma   90.00
#
_symmetry.space_group_name_H-M   'P 1'
#
loop_
_entity.id
_entity.type
_entity.pdbx_description
1 polymer ?
#
loop_
_entity_poly.entity_id
_entity_poly.type
_entity_poly.pdbx_seq_one_letter_code
_entity_poly.pdbx_strand_id
1 'polypeptide(L)'
;MLSQYHDIPEEYYCNGDNRPANCGENCQCTHKIDIPLNAIVEVVLVDEVQQINISHPFHLHGTSFYVIGMGRSPDLNVKRMDLKHALDLDQRGMLERHFLKPSLKDTVAVPNNGYTVIRFRADNPGFWLFHCHFQYHIVIGMNLVFQIGSLDDLPPVPPNFPRCGNHVPPITSNFW
;
A
#
# COMPACT_ATOMS: atom_id res chain seq x y z
N MET A 1 7.76 -0.13 13.18
CA MET A 1 6.75 -1.11 13.62
C MET A 1 7.37 -2.40 14.14
N LEU A 2 8.18 -3.11 13.35
CA LEU A 2 8.68 -4.46 13.68
C LEU A 2 9.34 -4.61 15.07
N SER A 3 10.12 -3.64 15.54
CA SER A 3 10.88 -3.78 16.80
C SER A 3 10.21 -3.22 18.06
N GLN A 4 9.15 -2.43 17.88
CA GLN A 4 8.52 -1.61 18.93
C GLN A 4 7.02 -1.47 18.66
N TYR A 5 6.38 -2.55 18.22
CA TYR A 5 4.96 -2.52 17.85
C TYR A 5 4.08 -2.05 19.02
N HIS A 6 4.34 -2.55 20.22
CA HIS A 6 3.61 -2.20 21.44
C HIS A 6 3.86 -0.78 21.95
N ASP A 7 4.85 -0.06 21.39
CA ASP A 7 5.14 1.33 21.75
C ASP A 7 4.29 2.32 20.92
N ILE A 8 3.56 1.83 19.90
CA ILE A 8 2.66 2.63 19.07
C ILE A 8 1.23 2.37 19.55
N PRO A 9 0.54 3.38 20.13
CA PRO A 9 -0.84 3.21 20.58
C PRO A 9 -1.79 2.86 19.42
N GLU A 10 -2.79 2.03 19.68
CA GLU A 10 -3.69 1.50 18.64
C GLU A 10 -4.47 2.60 17.91
N GLU A 11 -4.76 3.71 18.59
CA GLU A 11 -5.45 4.87 18.02
C GLU A 11 -4.69 5.59 16.90
N TYR A 12 -3.39 5.31 16.73
CA TYR A 12 -2.60 5.84 15.61
C TYR A 12 -2.79 5.04 14.33
N TYR A 13 -3.34 3.83 14.41
CA TYR A 13 -3.66 3.02 13.24
C TYR A 13 -5.06 3.31 12.72
N CYS A 14 -5.20 3.30 11.40
CA CYS A 14 -6.48 3.46 10.74
C CYS A 14 -6.56 2.62 9.46
N ASN A 15 -7.77 2.47 8.94
CA ASN A 15 -8.12 1.85 7.68
C ASN A 15 -9.43 2.47 7.15
N GLY A 16 -10.05 1.82 6.15
CA GLY A 16 -11.31 2.27 5.57
C GLY A 16 -12.46 2.42 6.57
N ASP A 17 -12.48 1.58 7.61
CA ASP A 17 -13.59 1.42 8.55
C ASP A 17 -13.37 2.11 9.90
N ASN A 18 -12.12 2.39 10.31
CA ASN A 18 -11.78 2.94 11.62
C ASN A 18 -10.95 4.24 11.54
N ARG A 19 -11.47 5.24 10.83
CA ARG A 19 -10.82 6.56 10.74
C ARG A 19 -10.83 7.31 12.09
N PRO A 20 -9.83 8.19 12.35
CA PRO A 20 -9.83 9.06 13.52
C PRO A 20 -11.13 9.87 13.68
N ALA A 21 -11.60 10.09 14.91
CA ALA A 21 -12.90 10.72 15.18
C ALA A 21 -13.03 12.16 14.62
N ASN A 22 -11.92 12.89 14.50
CA ASN A 22 -11.81 14.25 13.97
C ASN A 22 -11.26 14.29 12.53
N CYS A 23 -11.41 13.21 11.78
CA CYS A 23 -10.94 13.08 10.40
C CYS A 23 -11.75 14.00 9.45
N GLY A 24 -11.20 15.17 9.15
CA GLY A 24 -11.70 16.10 8.12
C GLY A 24 -11.06 15.84 6.75
N GLU A 25 -10.85 16.90 5.96
CA GLU A 25 -10.19 16.78 4.64
C GLU A 25 -8.74 16.27 4.74
N ASN A 26 -8.00 16.70 5.76
CA ASN A 26 -6.60 16.32 5.99
C ASN A 26 -6.48 15.36 7.16
N CYS A 27 -6.93 14.14 6.93
CA CYS A 27 -6.87 13.07 7.90
C CYS A 27 -5.48 12.43 7.93
N GLN A 28 -4.91 12.25 9.13
CA GLN A 28 -3.58 11.67 9.30
C GLN A 28 -3.65 10.53 10.31
N CYS A 29 -3.13 9.39 9.89
CA CYS A 29 -3.00 8.19 10.68
C CYS A 29 -2.09 7.19 9.94
N THR A 30 -1.62 6.18 10.65
CA THR A 30 -0.88 5.07 10.04
C THR A 30 -1.88 4.13 9.39
N HIS A 31 -2.04 4.24 8.07
CA HIS A 31 -2.95 3.38 7.33
C HIS A 31 -2.41 1.94 7.34
N LYS A 32 -3.11 1.03 8.02
CA LYS A 32 -2.71 -0.36 8.21
C LYS A 32 -3.86 -1.29 7.83
N ILE A 33 -3.55 -2.31 7.03
CA ILE A 33 -4.48 -3.37 6.66
C ILE A 33 -3.96 -4.70 7.21
N ASP A 34 -4.76 -5.34 8.06
CA ASP A 34 -4.44 -6.64 8.66
C ASP A 34 -4.86 -7.77 7.70
N ILE A 35 -3.91 -8.64 7.37
CA ILE A 35 -4.07 -9.72 6.39
C ILE A 35 -3.72 -11.06 7.06
N PRO A 36 -4.63 -12.05 7.02
CA PRO A 36 -4.33 -13.39 7.51
C PRO A 36 -3.14 -14.03 6.78
N LEU A 37 -2.29 -14.73 7.52
CA LEU A 37 -1.18 -15.50 6.96
C LEU A 37 -1.70 -16.53 5.93
N ASN A 38 -1.01 -16.65 4.80
CA ASN A 38 -1.33 -17.49 3.63
C ASN A 38 -2.57 -17.08 2.82
N ALA A 39 -3.23 -15.97 3.13
CA ALA A 39 -4.33 -15.46 2.31
C ALA A 39 -3.89 -15.18 0.87
N ILE A 40 -4.79 -15.39 -0.09
CA ILE A 40 -4.64 -14.85 -1.44
C ILE A 40 -5.27 -13.46 -1.44
N VAL A 41 -4.44 -12.45 -1.64
CA VAL A 41 -4.83 -11.04 -1.59
C VAL A 41 -4.94 -10.53 -3.01
N GLU A 42 -6.05 -9.87 -3.33
CA GLU A 42 -6.23 -9.09 -4.55
C GLU A 42 -6.33 -7.61 -4.17
N VAL A 43 -5.54 -6.78 -4.85
CA VAL A 43 -5.60 -5.32 -4.68
C VAL A 43 -5.99 -4.71 -6.01
N VAL A 44 -7.06 -3.93 -6.01
CA VAL A 44 -7.49 -3.11 -7.14
C VAL A 44 -7.04 -1.68 -6.89
N LEU A 45 -5.97 -1.26 -7.57
CA LEU A 45 -5.50 0.11 -7.58
C LEU A 45 -6.30 0.91 -8.59
N VAL A 46 -6.79 2.08 -8.19
CA VAL A 46 -7.52 3.01 -9.04
C VAL A 46 -6.81 4.36 -8.99
N ASP A 47 -6.42 4.88 -10.15
CA ASP A 47 -5.92 6.25 -10.27
C ASP A 47 -7.07 7.18 -10.63
N GLU A 48 -7.48 8.01 -9.67
CA GLU A 48 -8.55 8.99 -9.87
C GLU A 48 -8.07 10.34 -10.42
N VAL A 49 -6.76 10.55 -10.55
CA VAL A 49 -6.19 11.84 -10.91
C VAL A 49 -6.27 12.06 -12.42
N GLN A 50 -6.78 13.24 -12.82
CA GLN A 50 -6.96 13.63 -14.22
C GLN A 50 -5.73 14.34 -14.82
N GLN A 51 -4.58 14.29 -14.14
CA GLN A 51 -3.37 14.96 -14.62
C GLN A 51 -2.71 14.11 -15.70
N ILE A 52 -2.71 14.64 -16.91
CA ILE A 52 -2.09 14.01 -18.08
C ILE A 52 -0.60 13.79 -17.79
N ASN A 53 -0.07 12.63 -18.18
CA ASN A 53 1.33 12.20 -17.98
C ASN A 53 1.77 11.95 -16.53
N ILE A 54 0.85 11.89 -15.57
CA ILE A 54 1.17 11.37 -14.24
C ILE A 54 0.74 9.91 -14.17
N SER A 55 1.69 9.04 -13.83
CA SER A 55 1.42 7.66 -13.44
C SER A 55 1.93 7.44 -12.03
N HIS A 56 1.29 6.53 -11.30
CA HIS A 56 1.65 6.22 -9.93
C HIS A 56 2.28 4.82 -9.89
N PRO A 57 3.63 4.70 -9.85
CA PRO A 57 4.28 3.42 -9.66
C PRO A 57 4.06 2.95 -8.23
N PHE A 58 3.30 1.88 -8.01
CA PHE A 58 3.14 1.29 -6.68
C PHE A 58 4.12 0.15 -6.48
N HIS A 59 4.82 0.18 -5.35
CA HIS A 59 5.79 -0.82 -4.92
C HIS A 59 5.31 -1.49 -3.63
N LEU A 60 5.47 -2.82 -3.56
CA LEU A 60 5.18 -3.63 -2.38
C LEU A 60 6.47 -4.21 -1.81
N HIS A 61 6.70 -4.00 -0.52
CA HIS A 61 7.81 -4.63 0.20
C HIS A 61 7.47 -6.08 0.56
N GLY A 62 8.50 -6.89 0.82
CA GLY A 62 8.36 -8.24 1.40
C GLY A 62 7.89 -9.35 0.46
N THR A 63 7.24 -9.03 -0.66
CA THR A 63 6.80 -10.02 -1.63
C THR A 63 6.69 -9.44 -3.04
N SER A 64 6.71 -10.32 -4.05
CA SER A 64 6.31 -9.97 -5.41
C SER A 64 4.84 -10.31 -5.64
N PHE A 65 4.20 -9.61 -6.56
CA PHE A 65 2.81 -9.79 -6.94
C PHE A 65 2.66 -10.05 -8.44
N TYR A 66 1.60 -10.77 -8.80
CA TYR A 66 1.18 -10.94 -10.18
C TYR A 66 0.29 -9.77 -10.59
N VAL A 67 0.65 -9.09 -11.68
CA VAL A 67 -0.24 -8.13 -12.34
C VAL A 67 -1.19 -8.93 -13.22
N ILE A 68 -2.45 -9.02 -12.79
CA ILE A 68 -3.47 -9.82 -13.46
C ILE A 68 -4.43 -9.00 -14.31
N GLY A 69 -4.51 -7.68 -14.10
CA GLY A 69 -5.40 -6.80 -14.86
C GLY A 69 -4.86 -5.39 -14.89
N MET A 70 -5.07 -4.67 -15.99
CA MET A 70 -4.69 -3.27 -16.11
C MET A 70 -5.49 -2.64 -17.25
N GLY A 71 -6.05 -1.46 -17.03
CA GLY A 71 -6.84 -0.83 -18.08
C GLY A 71 -7.41 0.52 -17.68
N ARG A 72 -8.36 0.98 -18.48
CA ARG A 72 -9.18 2.18 -18.24
C ARG A 72 -10.65 1.80 -18.36
N SER A 73 -11.54 2.76 -18.11
CA SER A 73 -12.96 2.56 -18.35
C SER A 73 -13.20 2.06 -19.79
N PRO A 74 -13.97 0.97 -19.99
CA PRO A 74 -14.39 0.55 -21.33
C PRO A 74 -15.48 1.47 -21.91
N ASP A 75 -16.18 2.22 -21.06
CA ASP A 75 -17.14 3.23 -21.50
C ASP A 75 -16.42 4.54 -21.86
N LEU A 76 -16.44 4.87 -23.15
CA LEU A 76 -15.82 6.08 -23.73
C LEU A 76 -16.48 7.38 -23.27
N ASN A 77 -17.69 7.32 -22.72
CA ASN A 77 -18.37 8.51 -22.16
C ASN A 77 -17.90 8.83 -20.74
N VAL A 78 -17.27 7.86 -20.06
CA VAL A 78 -16.73 8.05 -18.72
C VAL A 78 -15.38 8.72 -18.82
N LYS A 79 -15.35 10.00 -18.43
CA LYS A 79 -14.13 10.81 -18.44
C LYS A 79 -13.22 10.54 -17.26
N ARG A 80 -13.75 10.02 -16.15
CA ARG A 80 -13.00 9.79 -14.91
C ARG A 80 -13.24 8.38 -14.37
N MET A 81 -12.14 7.70 -14.12
CA MET A 81 -12.07 6.56 -13.24
C MET A 81 -12.12 7.06 -11.79
N ASP A 82 -13.01 6.49 -10.99
CA ASP A 82 -13.07 6.70 -9.56
C ASP A 82 -13.39 5.37 -8.86
N LEU A 83 -13.32 5.36 -7.53
CA LEU A 83 -13.63 4.16 -6.75
C LEU A 83 -15.03 3.60 -7.07
N LYS A 84 -16.04 4.46 -7.23
CA LYS A 84 -17.43 4.03 -7.49
C LYS A 84 -17.54 3.32 -8.84
N HIS A 85 -16.95 3.90 -9.88
CA HIS A 85 -16.93 3.31 -11.22
C HIS A 85 -16.13 2.01 -11.24
N ALA A 86 -14.96 1.97 -10.61
CA ALA A 86 -14.18 0.75 -10.50
C ALA A 86 -14.96 -0.39 -9.82
N LEU A 87 -15.72 -0.09 -8.76
CA LEU A 87 -16.58 -1.06 -8.08
C LEU A 87 -17.73 -1.55 -8.98
N ASP A 88 -18.38 -0.68 -9.76
CA ASP A 88 -19.42 -1.08 -10.73
C ASP A 88 -18.83 -1.99 -11.82
N LEU A 89 -17.68 -1.61 -12.38
CA LEU A 89 -16.96 -2.43 -13.35
C LEU A 89 -16.63 -3.80 -12.77
N ASP A 90 -16.21 -3.86 -11.50
CA ASP A 90 -15.86 -5.13 -10.86
C ASP A 90 -17.07 -6.04 -10.65
N GLN A 91 -18.16 -5.48 -10.11
CA GLN A 91 -19.42 -6.20 -9.90
C GLN A 91 -19.99 -6.78 -11.18
N ARG A 92 -19.77 -6.09 -12.30
CA ARG A 92 -20.21 -6.52 -13.65
C ARG A 92 -19.21 -7.45 -14.34
N GLY A 93 -18.07 -7.75 -13.73
CA GLY A 93 -17.01 -8.57 -14.32
C GLY A 93 -16.25 -7.89 -15.46
N MET A 94 -16.25 -6.55 -15.50
CA MET A 94 -15.64 -5.73 -16.54
C MET A 94 -14.28 -5.13 -16.13
N LEU A 95 -13.81 -5.38 -14.90
CA LEU A 95 -12.39 -5.28 -14.57
C LEU A 95 -11.69 -6.57 -15.01
N GLU A 96 -11.08 -6.52 -16.20
CA GLU A 96 -10.45 -7.69 -16.83
C GLU A 96 -9.35 -8.29 -15.95
N ARG A 97 -9.32 -9.63 -15.90
CA ARG A 97 -8.33 -10.42 -15.16
C ARG A 97 -7.80 -11.57 -16.02
N HIS A 98 -6.49 -11.66 -16.15
CA HIS A 98 -5.77 -12.67 -16.92
C HIS A 98 -4.95 -13.58 -15.99
N PHE A 99 -5.41 -14.82 -15.82
CA PHE A 99 -4.82 -15.78 -14.88
C PHE A 99 -3.79 -16.74 -15.47
N LEU A 100 -3.74 -16.90 -16.79
CA LEU A 100 -2.94 -17.97 -17.39
C LEU A 100 -1.42 -17.70 -17.32
N LYS A 101 -0.99 -16.45 -17.49
CA LYS A 101 0.43 -16.04 -17.49
C LYS A 101 0.63 -14.56 -17.07
N PRO A 102 0.19 -14.16 -15.87
CA PRO A 102 0.40 -12.80 -15.40
C PRO A 102 1.88 -12.50 -15.15
N SER A 103 2.26 -11.22 -15.29
CA SER A 103 3.63 -10.78 -15.01
C SER A 103 3.88 -10.72 -13.50
N LEU A 104 4.96 -11.33 -13.03
CA LEU A 104 5.44 -11.20 -11.64
C LEU A 104 6.29 -9.94 -11.50
N LYS A 105 5.93 -9.04 -10.57
CA LYS A 105 6.61 -7.76 -10.32
C LYS A 105 6.58 -7.41 -8.83
N ASP A 106 7.47 -6.53 -8.39
CA ASP A 106 7.38 -5.85 -7.09
C ASP A 106 6.85 -4.41 -7.22
N THR A 107 6.83 -3.88 -8.45
CA THR A 107 6.46 -2.50 -8.77
C THR A 107 5.67 -2.44 -10.06
N VAL A 108 4.57 -1.68 -10.08
CA VAL A 108 3.74 -1.50 -11.28
C VAL A 108 3.22 -0.07 -11.39
N ALA A 109 3.32 0.52 -12.58
CA ALA A 109 2.72 1.83 -12.86
C ALA A 109 1.21 1.67 -13.07
N VAL A 110 0.42 2.33 -12.21
CA VAL A 110 -1.02 2.45 -12.43
C VAL A 110 -1.24 3.42 -13.59
N PRO A 111 -1.97 3.03 -14.64
CA PRO A 111 -2.25 3.92 -15.77
C PRO A 111 -3.01 5.16 -15.30
N ASN A 112 -2.66 6.32 -15.86
CA ASN A 112 -3.43 7.54 -15.63
C ASN A 112 -4.92 7.30 -15.92
N ASN A 113 -5.78 7.71 -15.00
CA ASN A 113 -7.23 7.59 -15.11
C ASN A 113 -7.67 6.14 -15.40
N GLY A 114 -7.09 5.20 -14.67
CA GLY A 114 -7.23 3.78 -14.94
C GLY A 114 -7.12 2.93 -13.68
N TYR A 115 -6.98 1.62 -13.89
CA TYR A 115 -6.85 0.66 -12.81
C TYR A 115 -5.71 -0.32 -13.05
N THR A 116 -5.28 -0.96 -11.97
CA THR A 116 -4.40 -2.13 -12.00
C THR A 116 -4.85 -3.11 -10.93
N VAL A 117 -5.03 -4.37 -11.31
CA VAL A 117 -5.36 -5.47 -10.41
C VAL A 117 -4.11 -6.31 -10.19
N ILE A 118 -3.68 -6.41 -8.95
CA ILE A 118 -2.55 -7.25 -8.54
C ILE A 118 -3.03 -8.36 -7.59
N ARG A 119 -2.36 -9.51 -7.63
CA ARG A 119 -2.56 -10.61 -6.67
C ARG A 119 -1.25 -11.08 -6.09
N PHE A 120 -1.24 -11.36 -4.78
CA PHE A 120 -0.12 -12.00 -4.12
C PHE A 120 -0.62 -12.99 -3.06
N ARG A 121 0.25 -13.92 -2.67
CA ARG A 121 0.04 -14.76 -1.49
C ARG A 121 0.71 -14.07 -0.31
N ALA A 122 -0.02 -13.92 0.77
CA ALA A 122 0.49 -13.32 1.99
C ALA A 122 1.23 -14.36 2.86
N ASP A 123 2.31 -14.94 2.35
CA ASP A 123 3.08 -16.04 2.98
C ASP A 123 4.36 -15.58 3.70
N ASN A 124 4.61 -14.27 3.77
CA ASN A 124 5.73 -13.66 4.48
C ASN A 124 5.21 -12.78 5.64
N PRO A 125 5.14 -13.31 6.88
CA PRO A 125 4.69 -12.53 8.04
C PRO A 125 5.52 -11.27 8.25
N GLY A 126 4.87 -10.14 8.52
CA GLY A 126 5.58 -8.87 8.65
C GLY A 126 4.72 -7.64 8.50
N PHE A 127 5.35 -6.47 8.62
CA PHE A 127 4.76 -5.18 8.29
C PHE A 127 5.38 -4.66 7.00
N TRP A 128 4.64 -4.70 5.91
CA TRP A 128 5.14 -4.42 4.57
C TRP A 128 4.55 -3.12 4.03
N LEU A 129 5.43 -2.17 3.72
CA LEU A 129 5.04 -0.91 3.12
C LEU A 129 4.56 -1.14 1.68
N PHE A 130 3.40 -0.59 1.37
CA PHE A 130 2.84 -0.53 0.03
C PHE A 130 2.60 0.92 -0.34
N HIS A 131 3.33 1.43 -1.32
CA HIS A 131 3.41 2.87 -1.53
C HIS A 131 3.66 3.26 -2.98
N CYS A 132 3.29 4.50 -3.31
CA CYS A 132 3.77 5.11 -4.53
C CYS A 132 5.29 5.32 -4.44
N HIS A 133 6.03 4.88 -5.44
CA HIS A 133 7.48 4.96 -5.56
C HIS A 133 7.95 6.30 -6.18
N PHE A 134 7.11 7.32 -6.09
CA PHE A 134 7.47 8.71 -6.36
C PHE A 134 7.69 9.41 -5.02
N GLN A 135 8.91 9.91 -4.78
CA GLN A 135 9.35 10.39 -3.47
C GLN A 135 8.41 11.44 -2.86
N TYR A 136 7.89 12.36 -3.67
CA TYR A 136 6.93 13.35 -3.20
C TYR A 136 5.61 12.70 -2.73
N HIS A 137 5.08 11.73 -3.48
CA HIS A 137 3.81 11.08 -3.17
C HIS A 137 3.86 10.23 -1.90
N ILE A 138 4.96 9.50 -1.66
CA ILE A 138 5.12 8.77 -0.39
C ILE A 138 5.13 9.75 0.81
N VAL A 139 5.83 10.89 0.70
CA VAL A 139 5.93 11.89 1.79
C VAL A 139 4.59 12.54 2.11
N ILE A 140 3.73 12.77 1.12
CA ILE A 140 2.40 13.35 1.34
C ILE A 140 1.32 12.31 1.71
N GLY A 141 1.70 11.05 1.94
CA GLY A 141 0.79 10.03 2.49
C GLY A 141 0.23 9.01 1.50
N MET A 142 0.76 8.91 0.27
CA MET A 142 0.33 7.89 -0.71
C MET A 142 0.97 6.52 -0.41
N ASN A 143 0.69 6.00 0.79
CA ASN A 143 1.23 4.76 1.33
C ASN A 143 0.25 4.10 2.32
N LEU A 144 0.41 2.80 2.52
CA LEU A 144 -0.19 2.03 3.60
C LEU A 144 0.74 0.90 4.01
N VAL A 145 0.43 0.23 5.11
CA VAL A 145 1.16 -0.94 5.60
C VAL A 145 0.25 -2.16 5.59
N PHE A 146 0.69 -3.23 4.97
CA PHE A 146 0.10 -4.56 5.14
C PHE A 146 0.75 -5.25 6.34
N GLN A 147 -0.05 -5.55 7.37
CA GLN A 147 0.37 -6.46 8.43
C GLN A 147 -0.05 -7.87 8.01
N ILE A 148 0.92 -8.72 7.68
CA ILE A 148 0.69 -10.13 7.33
C ILE A 148 0.93 -10.98 8.58
N GLY A 149 -0.09 -11.73 8.99
CA GLY A 149 -0.03 -12.58 10.18
C GLY A 149 -0.17 -11.81 11.50
N SER A 150 0.09 -12.54 12.58
CA SER A 150 0.10 -12.04 13.96
C SER A 150 1.53 -11.69 14.42
N LEU A 151 1.65 -11.07 15.59
CA LEU A 151 2.98 -10.81 16.18
C LEU A 151 3.73 -12.10 16.53
N ASP A 152 3.01 -13.19 16.80
CA ASP A 152 3.60 -14.49 17.11
C ASP A 152 4.23 -15.17 15.88
N ASP A 153 3.85 -14.74 14.67
CA ASP A 153 4.41 -15.22 13.41
C ASP A 153 5.74 -14.52 13.05
N LEU A 154 6.11 -13.45 13.77
CA LEU A 154 7.29 -12.64 13.47
C LEU A 154 8.56 -13.23 14.09
N PRO A 155 9.72 -13.11 13.42
CA PRO A 155 10.99 -13.44 14.06
C PRO A 155 11.26 -12.50 15.26
N PRO A 156 12.02 -12.96 16.27
CA PRO A 156 12.38 -12.10 17.38
C PRO A 156 13.21 -10.90 16.89
N VAL A 157 13.06 -9.77 17.57
CA VAL A 157 13.84 -8.56 17.29
C VAL A 157 15.33 -8.88 17.48
N PRO A 158 16.20 -8.58 16.49
CA PRO A 158 17.63 -8.85 16.62
C PRO A 158 18.26 -8.18 17.84
N PRO A 159 19.27 -8.79 18.48
CA PRO A 159 20.03 -8.14 19.55
C PRO A 159 20.60 -6.80 19.09
N ASN A 160 20.55 -5.79 19.96
CA ASN A 160 21.02 -4.42 19.69
C ASN A 160 20.32 -3.70 18.51
N PHE A 161 19.14 -4.17 18.09
CA PHE A 161 18.37 -3.46 17.07
C PHE A 161 17.99 -2.04 17.57
N PRO A 162 18.16 -0.99 16.73
CA PRO A 162 17.84 0.37 17.14
C PRO A 162 16.40 0.52 17.60
N ARG A 163 16.22 1.29 18.67
CA ARG A 163 14.92 1.71 19.18
C ARG A 163 14.73 3.20 18.95
N CYS A 164 13.49 3.61 18.66
CA CYS A 164 13.04 4.98 18.73
C CYS A 164 13.43 5.59 20.09
N GLY A 165 13.85 6.85 20.09
CA GLY A 165 14.34 7.55 21.28
C GLY A 165 15.82 7.28 21.65
N ASN A 166 16.45 6.23 21.10
CA ASN A 166 17.86 5.89 21.38
C ASN A 166 18.85 6.36 20.29
N HIS A 167 18.38 7.01 19.21
CA HIS A 167 19.26 7.55 18.18
C HIS A 167 19.60 9.00 18.46
N VAL A 168 20.76 9.22 19.07
CA VAL A 168 21.42 10.53 19.09
C VAL A 168 22.56 10.43 18.07
N PRO A 169 22.48 11.11 16.90
CA PRO A 169 23.61 11.09 15.98
C PRO A 169 24.83 11.66 16.70
N PRO A 170 26.01 11.06 16.56
CA PRO A 170 27.22 11.64 17.14
C PRO A 170 27.40 13.04 16.58
N ILE A 171 27.35 14.04 17.47
CA ILE A 171 27.69 15.43 17.11
C ILE A 171 29.21 15.45 17.00
N THR A 172 29.75 15.17 15.81
CA THR A 172 31.15 15.47 15.54
C THR A 172 31.27 16.99 15.44
N SER A 173 31.91 17.62 16.42
CA SER A 173 32.19 19.06 16.43
C SER A 173 33.23 19.50 15.38
N ASN A 174 33.47 18.71 14.34
CA ASN A 174 34.43 19.01 13.30
C ASN A 174 33.73 19.69 12.12
N PHE A 175 33.23 20.89 12.37
CA PHE A 175 33.08 21.90 11.33
C PHE A 175 34.30 22.81 11.43
N TRP A 176 35.24 22.60 10.51
CA TRP A 176 36.38 23.45 10.11
C TRP A 176 37.15 24.19 11.20
#